data_AF-A0A438W4D1-F1
#
_entry.id   AF-A0A438W4D1-F1
#
_cell.length_a   1.000
_cell.length_b   1.000
_cell.length_c   1.000
_cell.angle_alpha   90.00
_cell.angle_beta   90.00
_cell.angle_gamma   90.00
#
_symmetry.space_group_name_H-M   'P 1'
#
loop_
_entity.id
_entity.type
_entity.pdbx_description
1 polymer ?
#
loop_
_entity_poly.entity_id
_entity_poly.type
_entity_poly.pdbx_seq_one_letter_code
_entity_poly.pdbx_strand_id
1 'polypeptide(L)'
;PYELYKELDFDVPVGNYGDSYDRYCLYMLEIDESIRIIEQLIPMYAKTDTPIMAQNPHYISAPKEDIMTQNYALMQHFVLVAQGMRPPVGEVYAPTESPKGELGFFIHS
;
A
#
# COMPACT_ATOMS: atom_id res chain seq x y z
N PRO A 1 4.96 -9.29 6.70
CA PRO A 1 4.86 -8.99 5.25
C PRO A 1 3.47 -8.42 4.92
N TYR A 2 3.43 -7.17 4.46
CA TYR A 2 2.22 -6.52 3.96
C TYR A 2 2.07 -6.76 2.45
N GLU A 3 0.86 -6.58 1.93
CA GLU A 3 0.56 -6.66 0.50
C GLU A 3 1.09 -7.95 -0.16
N LEU A 4 1.82 -7.82 -1.28
CA LEU A 4 2.31 -8.93 -2.10
C LEU A 4 3.78 -9.29 -1.80
N TYR A 5 4.44 -8.63 -0.85
CA TYR A 5 5.87 -8.87 -0.56
C TYR A 5 6.20 -10.32 -0.16
N LYS A 6 5.21 -11.10 0.30
CA LYS A 6 5.40 -12.52 0.62
C LYS A 6 5.56 -13.40 -0.63
N GLU A 7 5.04 -12.96 -1.76
CA GLU A 7 5.03 -13.71 -3.03
C GLU A 7 6.22 -13.36 -3.92
N LEU A 8 6.95 -12.30 -3.58
CA LEU A 8 8.10 -11.79 -4.32
C LEU A 8 9.39 -12.41 -3.78
N ASP A 9 10.33 -12.66 -4.68
CA ASP A 9 11.64 -13.20 -4.36
C ASP A 9 12.70 -12.09 -4.39
N PHE A 10 13.19 -11.70 -3.21
CA PHE A 10 14.23 -10.69 -3.04
C PHE A 10 15.05 -10.98 -1.79
N ASP A 11 16.27 -10.49 -1.77
CA ASP A 11 17.20 -10.67 -0.65
C ASP A 11 17.28 -9.40 0.19
N VAL A 12 17.39 -9.53 1.52
CA VAL A 12 17.60 -8.39 2.42
C VAL A 12 19.09 -8.25 2.70
N PRO A 13 19.78 -7.21 2.18
CA PRO A 13 21.20 -7.08 2.35
C PRO A 13 21.53 -6.72 3.81
N VAL A 14 22.63 -7.28 4.34
CA VAL A 14 23.09 -7.03 5.72
C VAL A 14 24.56 -6.62 5.72
N GLY A 15 24.86 -5.57 6.49
CA GLY A 15 26.20 -5.06 6.67
C GLY A 15 26.99 -5.87 7.71
N ASN A 16 28.32 -5.88 7.59
CA ASN A 16 29.20 -6.61 8.52
C ASN A 16 29.86 -5.70 9.56
N TYR A 17 30.08 -4.42 9.24
CA TYR A 17 30.93 -3.51 10.01
C TYR A 17 30.15 -2.38 10.68
N GLY A 18 28.98 -2.02 10.14
CA GLY A 18 28.09 -1.01 10.73
C GLY A 18 28.59 0.43 10.62
N ASP A 19 29.58 0.69 9.75
CA ASP A 19 30.08 2.02 9.47
C ASP A 19 29.25 2.76 8.41
N SER A 20 29.60 4.01 8.12
CA SER A 20 28.88 4.82 7.12
C SER A 20 29.06 4.31 5.69
N TYR A 21 30.16 3.61 5.40
CA TYR A 21 30.42 3.06 4.08
C TYR A 21 29.56 1.81 3.82
N ASP A 22 29.43 0.95 4.83
CA ASP A 22 28.56 -0.22 4.84
C ASP A 22 27.10 0.20 4.59
N ARG A 23 26.62 1.26 5.25
CA ARG A 23 25.28 1.83 4.97
C ARG A 23 25.12 2.31 3.55
N TYR A 24 26.14 2.97 2.99
CA TYR A 24 26.10 3.41 1.60
C TYR A 24 26.01 2.21 0.64
N CYS A 25 26.83 1.18 0.86
CA CYS A 25 26.78 -0.05 0.08
C CYS A 25 25.43 -0.75 0.20
N LEU A 26 24.84 -0.81 1.40
CA LEU A 26 23.50 -1.35 1.63
C LEU A 26 22.44 -0.66 0.78
N TYR A 27 22.42 0.68 0.75
CA TYR A 27 21.48 1.41 -0.10
C TYR A 27 21.66 1.10 -1.60
N MET A 28 22.90 0.87 -2.06
CA MET A 28 23.12 0.49 -3.46
C MET A 28 22.54 -0.91 -3.75
N LEU A 29 22.73 -1.86 -2.84
CA LEU A 29 22.18 -3.21 -2.96
C LEU A 29 20.65 -3.22 -2.87
N GLU A 30 20.06 -2.41 -2.00
CA GLU A 30 18.59 -2.26 -1.89
C GLU A 30 17.98 -1.72 -3.18
N ILE A 31 18.68 -0.84 -3.90
CA ILE A 31 18.23 -0.35 -5.22
C ILE A 31 18.20 -1.50 -6.23
N ASP A 32 19.22 -2.35 -6.25
CA ASP A 32 19.28 -3.50 -7.16
C ASP A 32 18.15 -4.51 -6.86
N GLU A 33 17.91 -4.81 -5.57
CA GLU A 33 16.79 -5.68 -5.16
C GLU A 33 15.41 -5.04 -5.44
N SER A 34 15.30 -3.72 -5.33
CA SER A 34 14.09 -2.98 -5.72
C SER A 34 13.80 -3.11 -7.21
N ILE A 35 14.84 -3.08 -8.06
CA ILE A 35 14.70 -3.31 -9.50
C ILE A 35 14.23 -4.75 -9.75
N ARG A 36 14.82 -5.74 -9.07
CA ARG A 36 14.41 -7.16 -9.16
C ARG A 36 12.95 -7.38 -8.78
N ILE A 37 12.45 -6.67 -7.78
CA ILE A 37 11.02 -6.69 -7.40
C ILE A 37 10.15 -6.14 -8.54
N ILE A 38 10.51 -4.99 -9.12
CA ILE A 38 9.76 -4.37 -10.22
C ILE A 38 9.71 -5.30 -11.44
N GLU A 39 10.82 -5.94 -11.79
CA GLU A 39 10.91 -6.89 -12.90
C GLU A 39 9.96 -8.10 -12.73
N GLN A 40 9.78 -8.58 -11.49
CA GLN A 40 8.83 -9.66 -11.17
C GLN A 40 7.37 -9.18 -11.20
N LEU A 41 7.11 -7.94 -10.80
CA LEU A 41 5.76 -7.38 -10.77
C LEU A 41 5.20 -7.12 -12.18
N ILE A 42 6.02 -6.76 -13.17
CA ILE A 42 5.58 -6.53 -14.56
C ILE A 42 4.78 -7.72 -15.14
N PRO A 43 5.30 -8.98 -15.14
CA PRO A 43 4.55 -10.11 -15.65
C PRO A 43 3.37 -10.52 -14.76
N MET A 44 3.39 -10.21 -13.46
CA MET A 44 2.25 -10.42 -12.56
C MET A 44 1.11 -9.46 -12.91
N TYR A 45 1.42 -8.17 -13.10
CA TYR A 45 0.46 -7.13 -13.46
C TYR A 45 -0.27 -7.42 -14.77
N ALA A 46 0.43 -7.99 -15.77
CA ALA A 46 -0.18 -8.37 -17.03
C ALA A 46 -1.23 -9.49 -16.91
N LYS A 47 -1.23 -10.26 -15.82
CA LYS A 47 -2.16 -11.37 -15.56
C LYS A 47 -3.32 -10.99 -14.64
N THR A 48 -3.19 -9.90 -13.89
CA THR A 48 -4.19 -9.47 -12.91
C THR A 48 -5.37 -8.77 -13.57
N ASP A 49 -6.55 -8.90 -12.94
CA ASP A 49 -7.72 -8.11 -13.32
C ASP A 49 -7.48 -6.62 -13.07
N THR A 50 -8.32 -5.78 -13.67
CA THR A 50 -8.19 -4.31 -13.66
C THR A 50 -8.86 -3.54 -12.49
N PRO A 51 -9.45 -4.11 -11.42
CA PRO A 51 -10.02 -3.29 -10.36
C PRO A 51 -8.91 -2.64 -9.52
N ILE A 52 -8.80 -1.32 -9.62
CA ILE A 52 -7.79 -0.52 -8.90
C ILE A 52 -8.21 -0.25 -7.44
N MET A 53 -9.52 -0.11 -7.21
CA MET A 53 -10.08 0.18 -5.89
C MET A 53 -10.87 -1.02 -5.36
N ALA A 54 -10.86 -1.20 -4.04
CA ALA A 54 -11.66 -2.25 -3.41
C ALA A 54 -13.16 -1.94 -3.52
N GLN A 55 -13.95 -2.98 -3.77
CA GLN A 55 -15.41 -2.85 -3.93
C GLN A 55 -16.10 -2.86 -2.56
N ASN A 56 -15.97 -1.76 -1.82
CA ASN A 56 -16.66 -1.59 -0.53
C ASN A 56 -17.34 -0.21 -0.42
N PRO A 57 -18.66 -0.12 -0.66
CA PRO A 57 -19.38 1.15 -0.67
C PRO A 57 -19.42 1.90 0.67
N HIS A 58 -19.06 1.27 1.79
CA HIS A 58 -19.03 1.94 3.10
C HIS A 58 -17.77 2.79 3.31
N TYR A 59 -16.68 2.47 2.62
CA TYR A 59 -15.38 3.11 2.82
C TYR A 59 -14.82 3.76 1.55
N ILE A 60 -15.22 3.26 0.38
CA ILE A 60 -14.72 3.69 -0.92
C ILE A 60 -15.88 4.13 -1.77
N SER A 61 -15.71 5.27 -2.43
CA SER A 61 -16.68 5.82 -3.37
C SER A 61 -16.85 4.92 -4.59
N ALA A 62 -18.09 4.81 -5.07
CA ALA A 62 -18.39 4.10 -6.31
C ALA A 62 -17.73 4.77 -7.53
N PRO A 63 -17.57 4.04 -8.65
CA PRO A 63 -17.12 4.62 -9.91
C PRO A 63 -17.98 5.79 -10.37
N LYS A 64 -17.38 6.72 -11.10
CA LYS A 64 -18.08 7.93 -11.58
C LYS A 64 -19.31 7.60 -12.43
N GLU A 65 -19.25 6.54 -13.23
CA GLU A 65 -20.36 6.08 -14.08
C GLU A 65 -21.59 5.69 -13.24
N ASP A 66 -21.38 4.95 -12.16
CA ASP A 66 -22.45 4.55 -11.24
C ASP A 66 -23.00 5.74 -10.45
N ILE A 67 -22.13 6.66 -10.03
CA ILE A 67 -22.56 7.90 -9.34
C ILE A 67 -23.49 8.74 -10.22
N MET A 68 -23.25 8.78 -11.54
CA MET A 68 -24.06 9.57 -12.47
C MET A 68 -25.34 8.87 -12.92
N THR A 69 -25.42 7.55 -12.75
CA THR A 69 -26.54 6.73 -13.26
C THR A 69 -27.47 6.26 -12.14
N GLN A 70 -26.93 5.93 -10.97
CA GLN A 70 -27.65 5.32 -9.86
C GLN A 70 -27.79 6.28 -8.67
N ASN A 71 -29.03 6.56 -8.27
CA ASN A 71 -29.32 7.45 -7.13
C ASN A 71 -28.71 6.94 -5.80
N TYR A 72 -28.63 5.61 -5.61
CA TYR A 72 -28.05 5.03 -4.41
C TYR A 72 -26.53 5.30 -4.30
N ALA A 73 -25.79 5.11 -5.39
CA ALA A 73 -24.36 5.40 -5.45
C ALA A 73 -24.06 6.88 -5.19
N LEU A 74 -24.90 7.78 -5.73
CA LEU A 74 -24.80 9.22 -5.48
C LEU A 74 -25.04 9.57 -4.00
N MET A 75 -26.07 8.99 -3.39
CA MET A 75 -26.38 9.22 -1.98
C MET A 75 -25.24 8.75 -1.07
N GLN A 76 -24.70 7.56 -1.33
CA GLN A 76 -23.56 7.03 -0.57
C GLN A 76 -22.31 7.90 -0.74
N HIS A 77 -21.99 8.30 -1.97
CA HIS A 77 -20.89 9.21 -2.25
C HIS A 77 -21.05 10.53 -1.47
N PHE A 78 -22.26 11.09 -1.40
CA PHE A 78 -22.52 12.31 -0.65
C PHE A 78 -22.28 12.13 0.86
N VAL A 79 -22.73 11.02 1.46
CA VAL A 79 -22.48 10.73 2.89
C VAL A 79 -20.98 10.60 3.15
N LEU A 80 -20.26 9.84 2.33
CA LEU A 80 -18.80 9.66 2.44
C LEU A 80 -18.04 10.98 2.35
N VAL A 81 -18.40 11.86 1.41
CA VAL A 81 -17.70 13.13 1.21
C VAL A 81 -18.08 14.17 2.28
N ALA A 82 -19.34 14.25 2.68
CA ALA A 82 -19.82 15.26 3.61
C ALA A 82 -19.57 14.90 5.09
N GLN A 83 -19.74 13.63 5.45
CA GLN A 83 -19.61 13.16 6.84
C GLN A 83 -18.30 12.39 7.09
N GLY A 84 -17.62 11.93 6.05
CA GLY A 84 -16.43 11.09 6.17
C GLY A 84 -16.75 9.62 6.50
N MET A 85 -15.71 8.80 6.46
CA MET A 85 -15.78 7.43 6.97
C MET A 85 -15.82 7.41 8.50
N ARG A 86 -16.54 6.45 9.09
CA ARG A 86 -16.59 6.23 10.54
C ARG A 86 -15.84 4.95 10.88
N PRO A 87 -14.59 5.02 11.35
CA PRO A 87 -13.87 3.83 11.79
C PRO A 87 -14.55 3.24 13.04
N PRO A 88 -14.42 1.93 13.29
CA PRO A 88 -14.80 1.36 14.57
C PRO A 88 -13.90 1.91 15.68
N VAL A 89 -14.45 2.07 16.89
CA VAL A 89 -13.71 2.53 18.07
C VAL A 89 -12.61 1.53 18.40
N GLY A 90 -11.39 2.02 18.58
CA GLY A 90 -10.24 1.18 18.89
C GLY A 90 -8.91 1.83 18.57
N GLU A 91 -7.84 1.06 18.78
CA GLU A 91 -6.47 1.45 18.51
C GLU A 91 -5.80 0.47 17.54
N VAL A 92 -4.97 0.98 16.65
CA VAL A 92 -4.18 0.17 15.73
C VAL A 92 -2.81 0.82 15.50
N TYR A 93 -1.77 -0.01 15.47
CA TYR A 93 -0.44 0.37 15.02
C TYR A 93 -0.15 -0.35 13.70
N ALA A 94 0.07 0.42 12.64
CA ALA A 94 0.37 -0.10 11.31
C ALA A 94 1.80 0.33 10.90
N PRO A 95 2.80 -0.55 11.06
CA PRO A 95 4.16 -0.31 10.61
C PRO A 95 4.37 -0.72 9.14
N THR A 96 5.06 0.13 8.39
CA THR A 96 5.52 -0.13 7.03
C THR A 96 7.02 0.14 6.96
N GLU A 97 7.73 -0.61 6.11
CA GLU A 97 9.15 -0.36 5.84
C GLU A 97 9.25 0.73 4.78
N SER A 98 9.89 1.84 5.15
CA SER A 98 10.20 2.94 4.25
C SER A 98 11.70 2.93 3.94
N PRO A 99 12.16 3.60 2.87
CA PRO A 99 13.60 3.69 2.56
C PRO A 99 14.47 4.35 3.66
N LYS A 100 13.86 4.84 4.75
CA LYS A 100 14.54 5.43 5.90
C LYS A 100 14.39 4.58 7.18
N GLY A 101 13.84 3.36 7.06
CA GLY A 101 13.50 2.48 8.17
C GLY A 101 11.99 2.41 8.45
N GLU A 102 11.63 1.99 9.65
CA GLU A 102 10.23 1.78 10.06
C GLU A 102 9.44 3.10 10.11
N LEU A 103 8.42 3.19 9.26
CA LEU A 103 7.40 4.23 9.29
C LEU A 103 6.10 3.62 9.80
N GLY A 104 5.76 3.92 11.04
CA GLY A 104 4.54 3.43 11.68
C GLY A 104 3.52 4.52 11.95
N PHE A 105 2.25 4.21 11.73
CA PHE A 105 1.12 5.04 12.11
C PHE A 105 0.39 4.42 13.28
N PHE A 106 0.28 5.18 14.38
CA PHE A 106 -0.60 4.86 15.49
C PHE A 106 -1.90 5.64 15.33
N ILE A 107 -3.01 4.92 15.22
CA ILE A 107 -4.34 5.49 15.00
C ILE A 107 -5.22 5.07 16.17
N HIS A 108 -5.89 6.04 16.79
CA HIS A 108 -6.91 5.83 17.81
C HIS A 108 -8.20 6.52 17.34
N SER A 109 -9.27 5.74 17.19
CA SER A 109 -10.57 6.19 16.70
C SER A 109 -11.65 6.14 17.77
#